data_AF-A0A2V8YE64-F1
#
_entry.id   AF-A0A2V8YE64-F1
#
_cell.length_a   1.000
_cell.length_b   1.000
_cell.length_c   1.000
_cell.angle_alpha   90.00
_cell.angle_beta   90.00
_cell.angle_gamma   90.00
#
_symmetry.space_group_name_H-M   'P 1'
#
loop_
_entity.id
_entity.type
_entity.pdbx_description
1 polymer ?
#
loop_
_entity_poly.entity_id
_entity_poly.type
_entity_poly.pdbx_seq_one_letter_code
_entity_poly.pdbx_strand_id
1 'polypeptide(L)'
;MPRLHFWLLVEFVILAGVALAGATLSYWAKPMAQRYNAWTMRFRERHPRISKPPSPETAALNYKVMVLFFRAAGAFLIAEAVYLFIHAINRIPR
;
A
#
# COMPACT_ATOMS: atom_id res chain seq x y z
N MET A 1 -7.05 -17.13 -31.30
CA MET A 1 -7.39 -16.35 -30.08
C MET A 1 -6.33 -16.35 -28.95
N PRO A 2 -5.00 -16.37 -29.19
CA PRO A 2 -4.00 -16.32 -28.10
C PRO A 2 -3.88 -14.94 -27.43
N ARG A 3 -4.19 -13.86 -28.16
CA ARG A 3 -4.15 -12.49 -27.61
C ARG A 3 -5.18 -12.26 -26.49
N LEU A 4 -6.37 -12.87 -26.56
CA LEU A 4 -7.42 -12.68 -25.57
C LEU A 4 -7.05 -13.34 -24.22
N HIS A 5 -6.54 -14.58 -24.24
CA HIS A 5 -6.07 -15.26 -23.03
C HIS A 5 -4.89 -14.54 -22.36
N PHE A 6 -3.98 -13.96 -23.16
CA PHE A 6 -2.89 -13.15 -22.63
C PHE A 6 -3.40 -11.92 -21.85
N TRP A 7 -4.35 -11.17 -22.40
CA TRP A 7 -4.88 -9.99 -21.73
C TRP A 7 -5.66 -10.32 -20.46
N LEU A 8 -6.42 -11.41 -20.45
CA LEU A 8 -7.10 -11.90 -19.24
C LEU A 8 -6.09 -12.29 -18.14
N LEU A 9 -4.98 -12.93 -18.51
CA LEU A 9 -3.90 -13.24 -17.56
C LEU A 9 -3.28 -11.95 -16.99
N VAL A 10 -3.04 -10.94 -17.82
CA VAL A 10 -2.50 -9.64 -17.38
C VAL A 10 -3.47 -8.95 -16.40
N GLU A 11 -4.77 -8.89 -16.74
CA GLU A 11 -5.80 -8.34 -15.85
C GLU A 11 -5.84 -9.07 -14.50
N PHE A 12 -5.78 -10.41 -14.53
CA PHE A 12 -5.76 -11.22 -13.31
C PHE A 12 -4.52 -10.95 -12.45
N VAL A 13 -3.33 -10.87 -13.07
CA VAL A 13 -2.08 -10.57 -12.34
C VAL A 13 -2.13 -9.18 -11.71
N ILE A 14 -2.65 -8.18 -12.43
CA ILE A 14 -2.83 -6.82 -11.89
C ILE A 14 -3.79 -6.85 -10.70
N LEU A 15 -4.95 -7.49 -10.84
CA LEU A 15 -5.95 -7.60 -9.78
C LEU A 15 -5.38 -8.28 -8.53
N ALA A 16 -4.71 -9.42 -8.71
CA ALA A 16 -4.08 -10.15 -7.61
C ALA A 16 -2.99 -9.31 -6.94
N GLY A 17 -2.19 -8.58 -7.72
CA GLY A 17 -1.16 -7.67 -7.21
C GLY A 17 -1.76 -6.52 -6.40
N VAL A 18 -2.82 -5.89 -6.88
CA VAL A 18 -3.53 -4.80 -6.19
C VAL A 18 -4.15 -5.31 -4.88
N ALA A 19 -4.84 -6.46 -4.92
CA ALA A 19 -5.42 -7.08 -3.73
C ALA A 19 -4.34 -7.43 -2.69
N LEU A 20 -3.23 -8.04 -3.13
CA LEU A 20 -2.12 -8.40 -2.27
C LEU A 20 -1.46 -7.16 -1.65
N ALA A 21 -1.21 -6.12 -2.43
CA ALA A 21 -0.66 -4.86 -1.94
C ALA A 21 -1.60 -4.22 -0.89
N GLY A 22 -2.91 -4.20 -1.16
CA GLY A 22 -3.91 -3.70 -0.23
C GLY A 22 -3.94 -4.46 1.10
N ALA A 23 -3.92 -5.79 1.03
CA ALA A 23 -3.85 -6.67 2.20
C ALA A 23 -2.54 -6.47 2.98
N THR A 24 -1.40 -6.41 2.29
CA THR A 24 -0.08 -6.15 2.88
C THR A 24 -0.05 -4.82 3.62
N LEU A 25 -0.47 -3.72 2.99
CA LEU A 25 -0.49 -2.40 3.62
C LEU A 25 -1.40 -2.36 4.85
N SER A 26 -2.55 -3.02 4.78
CA SER A 26 -3.53 -3.04 5.89
C SER A 26 -3.04 -3.89 7.07
N TYR A 27 -2.57 -5.11 6.79
CA TYR A 27 -2.17 -6.08 7.80
C TYR A 27 -0.83 -5.71 8.46
N TRP A 28 0.15 -5.26 7.67
CA TRP A 28 1.47 -4.85 8.15
C TRP A 28 1.62 -3.34 8.39
N ALA A 29 0.52 -2.58 8.48
CA ALA A 29 0.54 -1.13 8.70
C ALA A 29 1.44 -0.70 9.87
N LYS A 30 1.32 -1.38 11.02
CA LYS A 30 2.13 -1.09 12.22
C LYS A 30 3.63 -1.33 12.00
N PRO A 31 4.09 -2.54 11.64
CA PRO A 31 5.51 -2.78 11.42
C PRO A 31 6.08 -1.96 10.25
N MET A 32 5.31 -1.67 9.20
CA MET A 32 5.74 -0.78 8.12
C MET A 32 5.93 0.66 8.61
N ALA A 33 5.00 1.20 9.40
CA ALA A 33 5.12 2.54 9.98
C ALA A 33 6.31 2.63 10.94
N GLN A 34 6.58 1.59 11.73
CA GLN A 34 7.78 1.53 12.58
C GLN A 34 9.07 1.58 11.74
N ARG A 35 9.17 0.74 10.71
CA ARG A 35 10.34 0.71 9.82
C ARG A 35 10.54 2.04 9.08
N TYR A 36 9.45 2.65 8.60
CA TYR A 36 9.49 3.96 7.96
C TYR A 36 9.97 5.06 8.91
N ASN A 37 9.44 5.11 10.13
CA ASN A 37 9.90 6.07 11.14
C ASN A 37 11.38 5.85 11.51
N ALA A 38 11.81 4.60 11.70
CA ALA A 38 13.22 4.30 11.99
C ALA A 38 14.15 4.68 10.82
N TRP A 39 13.70 4.50 9.57
CA TRP A 39 14.45 4.94 8.40
C TRP A 39 14.53 6.48 8.32
N THR A 40 13.42 7.18 8.49
CA THR A 40 13.39 8.65 8.45
C THR A 40 14.20 9.29 9.59
N MET A 41 14.18 8.71 10.79
CA MET A 41 15.05 9.13 11.90
C MET A 41 16.53 9.02 11.52
N ARG A 42 16.98 7.83 11.10
CA ARG A 42 18.37 7.58 10.69
C ARG A 42 18.81 8.51 9.56
N PHE A 43 17.92 8.80 8.61
CA PHE A 43 18.21 9.73 7.52
C PHE A 43 18.44 11.16 8.04
N ARG A 44 17.57 11.65 8.94
CA ARG A 44 17.67 13.00 9.51
C ARG A 44 18.86 13.17 10.45
N GLU A 45 19.22 12.11 11.17
CA GLU A 45 20.44 12.06 11.99
C GLU A 45 21.70 12.16 11.14
N ARG A 46 21.74 11.48 9.98
CA ARG A 46 22.87 11.57 9.02
C ARG A 46 22.92 12.90 8.28
N HIS A 47 21.78 13.54 8.06
CA HIS A 47 21.67 14.75 7.23
C HIS A 47 20.93 15.90 7.94
N PRO A 48 21.42 16.38 9.09
CA PRO A 48 20.72 17.38 9.90
C PRO A 48 20.58 18.75 9.22
N ARG A 49 21.40 19.02 8.19
CA ARG A 49 21.32 20.24 7.37
C ARG A 49 20.10 20.26 6.43
N ILE A 50 19.58 19.09 6.04
CA ILE A 50 18.40 18.98 5.17
C ILE A 50 17.13 19.03 6.02
N SER A 51 17.09 18.24 7.09
CA SER A 51 15.94 18.16 7.99
C SER A 51 16.40 17.70 9.36
N LYS A 52 16.01 18.45 10.40
CA LYS A 52 16.35 18.10 11.79
C LYS A 52 15.58 16.86 12.24
N PRO A 53 16.19 15.99 13.08
CA PRO A 53 15.47 14.90 13.72
C PRO A 53 14.24 15.43 14.48
N PRO A 54 13.06 14.79 14.33
CA PRO A 54 11.86 15.18 15.07
C PRO A 54 12.03 14.92 16.57
N SER A 55 11.28 15.65 17.39
CA SER A 55 11.17 15.33 18.83
C SER A 55 10.50 13.96 19.03
N PRO A 56 10.67 13.32 20.21
CA PRO A 56 10.01 12.05 20.52
C PRO A 56 8.49 12.09 20.35
N GLU A 57 7.86 13.19 20.74
CA GLU A 57 6.41 13.40 20.59
C GLU A 57 5.99 13.48 19.12
N THR A 58 6.73 14.23 18.30
CA THR A 58 6.47 14.32 16.86
C THR A 58 6.73 12.97 16.18
N ALA A 59 7.74 12.21 16.59
CA ALA A 59 8.00 10.87 16.08
C ALA A 59 6.84 9.91 16.39
N ALA A 60 6.28 9.97 17.61
CA ALA A 60 5.12 9.17 17.99
C ALA A 60 3.86 9.57 17.19
N LEU A 61 3.65 10.85 16.93
CA LEU A 61 2.56 11.33 16.07
C LEU A 61 2.74 10.84 14.63
N ASN A 62 3.94 10.98 14.05
CA ASN A 62 4.25 10.51 12.71
C ASN A 62 3.98 9.00 12.57
N TYR A 63 4.30 8.21 13.59
CA TYR A 63 3.99 6.77 13.59
C TYR A 63 2.48 6.54 13.46
N LYS A 64 1.66 7.20 14.30
CA LYS A 64 0.20 7.07 14.28
C LYS A 64 -0.38 7.47 12.91
N VAL A 65 0.10 8.59 12.36
CA VAL A 65 -0.31 9.08 11.03
C VAL A 65 0.06 8.06 9.95
N MET A 66 1.27 7.52 9.96
CA MET A 66 1.70 6.53 8.97
C MET A 66 0.92 5.22 9.07
N VAL A 67 0.57 4.76 10.28
CA VAL A 67 -0.31 3.59 10.45
C VAL A 67 -1.68 3.84 9.83
N LEU A 68 -2.26 5.02 10.07
CA LEU A 68 -3.54 5.39 9.48
C LEU A 68 -3.44 5.46 7.95
N PHE A 69 -2.38 6.08 7.44
CA PHE A 69 -2.14 6.20 6.01
C PHE A 69 -2.00 4.83 5.33
N PHE A 70 -1.21 3.91 5.89
CA PHE A 70 -1.08 2.55 5.34
C PHE A 70 -2.41 1.78 5.37
N ARG A 71 -3.20 1.92 6.44
CA ARG A 71 -4.53 1.31 6.51
C ARG A 71 -5.50 1.89 5.49
N ALA A 72 -5.51 3.22 5.34
CA ALA A 72 -6.39 3.90 4.39
C ALA A 72 -6.01 3.53 2.94
N ALA A 73 -4.73 3.57 2.60
CA ALA A 73 -4.22 3.14 1.30
C ALA A 73 -4.53 1.65 1.05
N GLY A 74 -4.32 0.80 2.06
CA GLY A 74 -4.64 -0.62 1.98
C GLY A 74 -6.12 -0.89 1.74
N ALA A 75 -7.01 -0.22 2.46
CA ALA A 75 -8.45 -0.31 2.28
C ALA A 75 -8.89 0.16 0.89
N PHE A 76 -8.31 1.27 0.39
CA PHE A 76 -8.57 1.77 -0.95
C PHE A 76 -8.18 0.74 -2.03
N LEU A 77 -6.98 0.15 -1.94
CA LEU A 77 -6.55 -0.89 -2.89
C LEU A 77 -7.43 -2.14 -2.84
N ILE A 78 -7.90 -2.54 -1.65
CA ILE A 78 -8.84 -3.66 -1.52
C ILE A 78 -10.18 -3.32 -2.20
N ALA A 79 -10.71 -2.11 -2.00
CA ALA A 79 -11.94 -1.66 -2.65
C ALA A 79 -11.81 -1.66 -4.18
N GLU A 80 -10.69 -1.16 -4.70
CA GLU A 80 -10.36 -1.21 -6.13
C GLU A 80 -10.28 -2.66 -6.65
N ALA A 81 -9.60 -3.55 -5.92
CA ALA A 81 -9.53 -4.97 -6.31
C ALA A 81 -10.92 -5.62 -6.36
N VAL A 82 -11.80 -5.32 -5.41
CA VAL A 82 -13.20 -5.80 -5.40
C VAL A 82 -13.97 -5.24 -6.59
N TYR A 83 -13.85 -3.95 -6.87
CA TYR A 83 -14.49 -3.32 -8.03
C TYR A 83 -14.04 -3.98 -9.35
N LEU A 84 -12.73 -4.13 -9.55
CA LEU A 84 -12.16 -4.77 -10.73
C LEU A 84 -12.61 -6.22 -10.88
N PHE A 85 -12.70 -6.95 -9.76
CA PHE A 85 -13.18 -8.34 -9.75
C PHE A 85 -14.64 -8.44 -10.21
N ILE A 86 -15.52 -7.62 -9.64
CA ILE A 86 -16.94 -7.57 -10.03
C ILE A 86 -17.07 -7.19 -11.51
N HIS A 87 -16.31 -6.18 -11.94
CA HIS A 87 -16.31 -5.74 -13.33
C HIS A 87 -15.80 -6.83 -14.29
N ALA A 88 -14.82 -7.64 -13.88
CA ALA A 88 -14.35 -8.78 -14.67
C ALA A 88 -15.43 -9.86 -14.79
N ILE A 89 -16.12 -10.21 -13.70
CA ILE A 89 -17.22 -11.20 -13.71
C ILE A 89 -18.35 -10.77 -14.65
N ASN A 90 -18.75 -9.50 -14.60
CA ASN A 90 -19.84 -8.98 -15.42
C ASN A 90 -19.55 -9.00 -16.94
N ARG A 91 -18.27 -9.14 -17.33
CA ARG A 91 -17.86 -9.23 -18.74
C ARG A 91 -17.90 -10.67 -19.29
N ILE A 92 -18.07 -11.69 -18.44
CA ILE A 92 -18.15 -13.09 -18.87
C ILE A 92 -19.56 -13.33 -19.43
N PRO A 93 -19.71 -13.61 -20.75
CA PRO A 93 -21.01 -13.96 -21.32
C PRO A 93 -21.52 -15.25 -20.66
N ARG A 94 -22.80 -15.26 -20.27
CA ARG A 94 -23.45 -16.45 -19.71
C ARG A 94 -23.77 -17.47 -20.80
#